data_AF-A0A4Q6AF65-F1
#
_entry.id   AF-A0A4Q6AF65-F1
#
_cell.length_a   1.000
_cell.length_b   1.000
_cell.length_c   1.000
_cell.angle_alpha   90.00
_cell.angle_beta   90.00
_cell.angle_gamma   90.00
#
_symmetry.space_group_name_H-M   'P 1'
#
loop_
_entity.id
_entity.type
_entity.pdbx_description
1 polymer ?
#
loop_
_entity_poly.entity_id
_entity_poly.type
_entity_poly.pdbx_seq_one_letter_code
_entity_poly.pdbx_strand_id
1 'polypeptide(L)'
;ACCGCTAPQKRKRSSHPQGFRPSAQARDGLAKFNCHSIVLEIPISTLQKNNQPVTQATSILDPNYVIGVWASASRPEITTLGSNGSAPTFSGNWIQVSRLGMPLTNEAVIPIGQKDKWNATTPANDLQYASNFTNPELALYMDDSQFGTAVPGLAALRIQTNSLGSFDFRNGKKGLWSLKGTAAVAGTALDDAIFGTILLPDSMSPRAVDILPIFYTGVPNLPPYQLATGKNGNPLAAGKPFINNFLPTLGDMLRLNMAVPVTPRNDPNFSSLGIIQAAVLGLTDPAYNTNTNIQFIPNMDGFPNGRRLEDDVTTIELQAVSGVALAAIGLWYDDYSGTGSPVTSNLISVLGFNAGVTQNDTSFRACFPYLQTPWRGFRGPSYAGLLM
;
A
#
# COMPACT_ATOMS: atom_id res chain seq x y z
N ALA A 1 4.33 14.80 5.66
CA ALA A 1 3.48 13.62 5.40
C ALA A 1 2.24 13.70 6.29
N CYS A 2 1.05 13.41 5.78
CA CYS A 2 -0.18 13.43 6.58
C CYS A 2 -0.50 11.99 7.01
N CYS A 3 -0.40 11.67 8.30
CA CYS A 3 -0.90 10.39 8.84
C CYS A 3 -2.38 10.56 9.21
N GLY A 4 -3.26 10.56 8.22
CA GLY A 4 -4.71 10.58 8.43
C GLY A 4 -5.25 9.15 8.61
N CYS A 5 -5.73 8.82 9.81
CA CYS A 5 -6.55 7.63 10.05
C CYS A 5 -8.02 8.02 9.95
N THR A 6 -8.60 7.96 8.76
CA THR A 6 -10.06 8.02 8.58
C THR A 6 -10.61 6.61 8.44
N ALA A 7 -11.17 6.07 9.51
CA ALA A 7 -12.00 4.88 9.44
C ALA A 7 -13.42 5.28 8.99
N PRO A 8 -13.92 4.87 7.82
CA PRO A 8 -15.30 5.17 7.45
C PRO A 8 -16.27 4.36 8.32
N GLN A 9 -17.18 5.04 9.02
CA GLN A 9 -18.36 4.40 9.60
C GLN A 9 -19.26 3.91 8.46
N LYS A 10 -19.20 2.61 8.15
CA LYS A 10 -20.13 1.95 7.21
C LYS A 10 -21.56 1.95 7.78
N ARG A 11 -22.38 2.97 7.46
CA ARG A 11 -23.84 2.84 7.57
C ARG A 11 -24.37 2.02 6.39
N LYS A 12 -24.82 0.79 6.66
CA LYS A 12 -25.58 -0.05 5.72
C LYS A 12 -26.92 0.61 5.38
N ARG A 13 -27.01 1.34 4.28
CA ARG A 13 -28.29 1.64 3.58
C ARG A 13 -28.09 1.72 2.07
N SER A 14 -28.02 0.58 1.40
CA SER A 14 -28.68 0.41 0.09
C SER A 14 -28.92 -1.08 -0.20
N SER A 15 -30.07 -1.38 -0.78
CA SER A 15 -30.57 -2.71 -1.15
C SER A 15 -30.21 -3.12 -2.59
N HIS A 16 -29.19 -2.49 -3.19
CA HIS A 16 -28.63 -2.94 -4.47
C HIS A 16 -27.45 -3.88 -4.19
N PRO A 17 -27.23 -4.94 -4.98
CA PRO A 17 -26.01 -5.73 -4.89
C PRO A 17 -24.81 -4.81 -5.21
N GLN A 18 -24.16 -4.32 -4.16
CA GLN A 18 -23.02 -3.40 -4.24
C GLN A 18 -21.76 -4.23 -4.51
N GLY A 19 -21.59 -4.68 -5.75
CA GLY A 19 -20.32 -5.20 -6.25
C GLY A 19 -19.34 -4.06 -6.55
N PHE A 20 -18.06 -4.40 -6.78
CA PHE A 20 -17.07 -3.45 -7.28
C PHE A 20 -17.54 -2.89 -8.63
N ARG A 21 -17.60 -1.56 -8.76
CA ARG A 21 -18.13 -0.90 -9.94
C ARG A 21 -17.01 -0.53 -10.90
N PRO A 22 -17.24 -0.59 -12.22
CA PRO A 22 -16.32 0.02 -13.17
C PRO A 22 -16.11 1.50 -12.85
N SER A 23 -14.94 2.04 -13.20
CA SER A 23 -14.54 3.44 -12.90
C SER A 23 -15.61 4.47 -13.30
N ALA A 24 -16.22 4.31 -14.47
CA ALA A 24 -17.28 5.19 -14.98
C ALA A 24 -18.57 5.22 -14.11
N GLN A 25 -18.72 4.27 -13.20
CA GLN A 25 -19.88 4.13 -12.30
C GLN A 25 -19.49 4.23 -10.82
N ALA A 26 -18.21 4.50 -10.54
CA ALA A 26 -17.72 4.72 -9.20
C ALA A 26 -18.45 5.90 -8.55
N ARG A 27 -18.72 5.79 -7.25
CA ARG A 27 -19.35 6.86 -6.48
C ARG A 27 -18.45 7.18 -5.31
N ASP A 28 -18.21 8.47 -5.11
CA ASP A 28 -17.62 8.93 -3.87
C ASP A 28 -18.68 8.87 -2.77
N GLY A 29 -18.58 7.82 -1.94
CA GLY A 29 -19.47 7.60 -0.81
C GLY A 29 -19.21 8.54 0.39
N LEU A 30 -18.12 9.31 0.35
CA LEU A 30 -17.72 10.25 1.39
C LEU A 30 -17.78 11.72 0.92
N ALA A 31 -18.11 11.97 -0.35
CA ALA A 31 -18.31 13.32 -0.87
C ALA A 31 -19.26 14.12 0.03
N LYS A 32 -18.84 15.33 0.40
CA LYS A 32 -19.56 16.28 1.25
C LYS A 32 -19.78 15.83 2.70
N PHE A 33 -19.10 14.77 3.15
CA PHE A 33 -19.05 14.41 4.56
C PHE A 33 -17.92 15.18 5.27
N ASN A 34 -18.22 15.67 6.47
CA ASN A 34 -17.21 16.30 7.32
C ASN A 34 -16.43 15.24 8.10
N CYS A 35 -15.10 15.33 8.06
CA CYS A 35 -14.20 14.50 8.86
C CYS A 35 -13.63 15.29 10.03
N HIS A 36 -13.73 14.77 11.25
CA HIS A 36 -12.99 15.31 12.39
C HIS A 36 -11.51 14.92 12.25
N SER A 37 -10.61 15.92 12.28
CA SER A 37 -9.19 15.72 11.99
C SER A 37 -8.33 16.31 13.09
N ILE A 38 -7.29 15.56 13.49
CA ILE A 38 -6.16 16.08 14.27
C ILE A 38 -4.97 16.09 13.32
N VAL A 39 -4.36 17.25 13.11
CA VAL A 39 -3.25 17.42 12.17
C VAL A 39 -2.06 17.99 12.92
N LEU A 40 -0.88 17.38 12.72
CA LEU A 40 0.36 17.75 13.39
C LEU A 40 1.41 18.10 12.34
N GLU A 41 2.16 19.17 12.59
CA GLU A 41 3.37 19.53 11.85
C GLU A 41 4.58 19.20 12.73
N ILE A 42 5.33 18.17 12.35
CA ILE A 42 6.44 17.63 13.14
C ILE A 42 7.73 17.80 12.34
N PRO A 43 8.76 18.51 12.87
CA PRO A 43 10.07 18.57 12.22
C PRO A 43 10.70 17.19 12.12
N ILE A 44 11.25 16.84 10.94
CA ILE A 44 11.85 15.52 10.68
C ILE A 44 12.89 15.16 11.75
N SER A 45 13.73 16.11 12.16
CA SER A 45 14.77 15.87 13.18
C SER A 45 14.19 15.30 14.48
N THR A 46 12.98 15.69 14.89
CA THR A 46 12.32 15.17 16.10
C THR A 46 11.99 13.68 16.01
N LEU A 47 11.82 13.16 14.80
CA LEU A 47 11.49 11.76 14.54
C LEU A 47 12.72 10.88 14.30
N GLN A 48 13.90 11.49 14.16
CA GLN A 48 15.16 10.78 13.90
C GLN A 48 15.79 10.28 15.20
N LYS A 49 16.33 9.06 15.18
CA LYS A 49 16.94 8.38 16.34
C LYS A 49 17.97 9.24 17.10
N ASN A 50 18.71 10.09 16.38
CA ASN A 50 19.78 10.92 16.91
C ASN A 50 19.54 12.43 16.70
N ASN A 51 18.29 12.85 16.50
CA ASN A 51 17.92 14.24 16.19
C ASN A 51 18.61 14.84 14.95
N GLN A 52 19.11 14.01 14.04
CA GLN A 52 19.81 14.49 12.85
C GLN A 52 18.83 15.10 11.84
N PRO A 53 19.20 16.18 11.15
CA PRO A 53 18.38 16.72 10.07
C PRO A 53 18.37 15.77 8.86
N VAL A 54 17.33 15.86 8.03
CA VAL A 54 17.21 15.08 6.78
C VAL A 54 18.36 15.33 5.80
N THR A 55 18.99 16.51 5.87
CA THR A 55 20.13 16.90 5.03
C THR A 55 21.38 16.06 5.28
N GLN A 56 21.44 15.30 6.37
CA GLN A 56 22.53 14.35 6.64
C GLN A 56 22.25 12.94 6.13
N ALA A 57 21.07 12.66 5.57
CA ALA A 57 20.80 11.37 4.96
C ALA A 57 21.80 11.13 3.81
N THR A 58 22.47 9.99 3.85
CA THR A 58 23.49 9.64 2.84
C THR A 58 22.87 9.49 1.44
N SER A 59 21.64 9.02 1.38
CA SER A 59 20.81 8.94 0.17
C SER A 59 19.35 8.67 0.56
N ILE A 60 18.47 8.58 -0.44
CA ILE A 60 17.10 8.10 -0.27
C ILE A 60 17.01 6.66 0.28
N LEU A 61 18.12 5.93 0.38
CA LEU A 61 18.18 4.55 0.86
C LEU A 61 18.69 4.46 2.30
N ASP A 62 18.94 5.58 2.97
CA ASP A 62 19.45 5.60 4.34
C ASP A 62 18.42 5.05 5.34
N PRO A 63 18.68 3.89 5.98
CA PRO A 63 17.70 3.26 6.87
C PRO A 63 17.48 4.03 8.16
N ASN A 64 18.36 4.97 8.52
CA ASN A 64 18.19 5.76 9.75
C ASN A 64 16.98 6.70 9.67
N TYR A 65 16.52 7.01 8.45
CA TYR A 65 15.44 7.96 8.19
C TYR A 65 14.07 7.31 7.97
N VAL A 66 13.95 6.01 8.27
CA VAL A 66 12.69 5.26 8.17
C VAL A 66 12.03 5.16 9.53
N ILE A 67 10.74 5.49 9.60
CA ILE A 67 9.89 5.28 10.78
C ILE A 67 8.67 4.44 10.42
N GLY A 68 8.13 3.74 11.42
CA GLY A 68 6.87 3.00 11.34
C GLY A 68 5.85 3.66 12.25
N VAL A 69 4.65 3.91 11.74
CA VAL A 69 3.57 4.57 12.48
C VAL A 69 2.31 3.73 12.37
N TRP A 70 1.59 3.58 13.48
CA TRP A 70 0.23 3.06 13.50
C TRP A 70 -0.57 3.86 14.53
N ALA A 71 -1.88 3.96 14.33
CA ALA A 71 -2.80 4.50 15.30
C ALA A 71 -3.65 3.38 15.90
N SER A 72 -4.11 3.57 17.14
CA SER A 72 -5.10 2.72 17.78
C SER A 72 -6.21 3.57 18.38
N ALA A 73 -7.41 3.01 18.41
CA ALA A 73 -8.53 3.55 19.17
C ALA A 73 -8.83 2.57 20.31
N SER A 74 -8.95 3.11 21.52
CA SER A 74 -9.26 2.34 22.72
C SER A 74 -10.55 2.80 23.36
N ARG A 75 -11.22 1.90 24.09
CA ARG A 75 -12.37 2.23 24.94
C ARG A 75 -12.23 1.58 26.32
N PRO A 76 -12.89 2.10 27.37
CA PRO A 76 -12.91 1.43 28.67
C PRO A 76 -13.55 0.04 28.55
N GLU A 77 -13.01 -0.92 29.28
CA GLU A 77 -13.43 -2.32 29.26
C GLU A 77 -14.88 -2.51 29.72
N ILE A 78 -15.32 -1.74 30.72
CA ILE A 78 -16.64 -1.87 31.34
C ILE A 78 -17.48 -0.61 31.09
N THR A 79 -18.70 -0.81 30.59
CA THR A 79 -19.75 0.21 30.52
C THR A 79 -20.95 -0.26 31.34
N THR A 80 -21.34 0.53 32.34
CA THR A 80 -22.49 0.22 33.22
C THR A 80 -23.64 1.17 32.88
N LEU A 81 -24.80 0.59 32.54
CA LEU A 81 -26.03 1.32 32.23
C LEU A 81 -26.93 1.38 33.46
N GLY A 82 -27.38 2.58 33.84
CA GLY A 82 -28.35 2.77 34.93
C GLY A 82 -29.80 2.68 34.46
N SER A 83 -30.71 2.29 35.35
CA SER A 83 -32.16 2.21 35.08
C SER A 83 -32.90 3.55 35.19
N ASN A 84 -32.24 4.58 35.72
CA ASN A 84 -32.83 5.90 35.99
C ASN A 84 -32.61 6.92 34.86
N GLY A 85 -32.15 6.47 33.69
CA GLY A 85 -31.84 7.35 32.55
C GLY A 85 -30.58 8.19 32.69
N SER A 86 -29.75 7.94 33.71
CA SER A 86 -28.44 8.60 33.84
C SER A 86 -27.49 8.18 32.72
N ALA A 87 -26.52 9.04 32.42
CA ALA A 87 -25.46 8.71 31.47
C ALA A 87 -24.71 7.43 31.89
N PRO A 88 -24.27 6.58 30.95
CA PRO A 88 -23.47 5.40 31.25
C PRO A 88 -22.23 5.75 32.06
N THR A 89 -21.85 4.89 33.01
CA THR A 89 -20.56 4.99 33.71
C THR A 89 -19.54 4.04 33.07
N PHE A 90 -18.28 4.47 33.01
CA PHE A 90 -17.19 3.73 32.38
C PHE A 90 -16.11 3.42 33.42
N SER A 91 -15.57 2.21 33.40
CA SER A 91 -14.50 1.77 34.32
C SER A 91 -13.63 0.68 33.71
N GLY A 92 -12.57 0.28 34.42
CA GLY A 92 -11.62 -0.72 33.96
C GLY A 92 -10.51 -0.17 33.08
N ASN A 93 -9.74 -1.07 32.46
CA ASN A 93 -8.62 -0.70 31.59
C ASN A 93 -9.10 -0.16 30.24
N TRP A 94 -8.26 0.62 29.57
CA TRP A 94 -8.46 0.98 28.17
C TRP A 94 -8.05 -0.20 27.29
N ILE A 95 -8.99 -0.68 26.48
CA ILE A 95 -8.79 -1.81 25.57
C ILE A 95 -8.83 -1.32 24.14
N GLN A 96 -7.83 -1.71 23.35
CA GLN A 96 -7.80 -1.44 21.91
C GLN A 96 -8.98 -2.14 21.21
N VAL A 97 -9.74 -1.38 20.42
CA VAL A 97 -10.89 -1.88 19.66
C VAL A 97 -10.77 -1.64 18.17
N SER A 98 -9.77 -0.87 17.75
CA SER A 98 -9.47 -0.60 16.35
C SER A 98 -8.03 -0.12 16.24
N ARG A 99 -7.42 -0.34 15.09
CA ARG A 99 -6.10 0.19 14.75
C ARG A 99 -5.97 0.35 13.25
N LEU A 100 -4.97 1.11 12.84
CA LEU A 100 -4.62 1.29 11.44
C LEU A 100 -3.14 1.63 11.30
N GLY A 101 -2.40 0.79 10.57
CA GLY A 101 -1.09 1.10 10.00
C GLY A 101 -1.23 1.30 8.50
N MET A 102 -1.10 0.23 7.72
CA MET A 102 -1.30 0.25 6.27
C MET A 102 -2.78 0.08 5.92
N PRO A 103 -3.36 0.95 5.06
CA PRO A 103 -4.76 0.82 4.63
C PRO A 103 -5.08 -0.58 4.06
N LEU A 104 -4.31 -1.09 3.09
CA LEU A 104 -4.57 -2.41 2.49
C LEU A 104 -4.78 -3.53 3.52
N THR A 105 -3.98 -3.53 4.60
CA THR A 105 -4.05 -4.54 5.65
C THR A 105 -5.47 -4.67 6.14
N ASN A 106 -6.08 -3.57 6.57
CA ASN A 106 -7.45 -3.57 7.07
C ASN A 106 -8.49 -3.70 5.95
N GLU A 107 -8.21 -3.18 4.74
CA GLU A 107 -9.26 -3.00 3.73
C GLU A 107 -9.52 -4.33 3.03
N ALA A 108 -8.45 -5.02 2.59
CA ALA A 108 -8.50 -6.11 1.62
C ALA A 108 -7.65 -7.34 1.96
N VAL A 109 -6.63 -7.22 2.81
CA VAL A 109 -5.78 -8.36 3.19
C VAL A 109 -6.40 -9.15 4.34
N ILE A 110 -6.80 -8.48 5.42
CA ILE A 110 -7.41 -9.17 6.57
C ILE A 110 -8.86 -9.57 6.22
N PRO A 111 -9.19 -10.87 6.24
CA PRO A 111 -10.52 -11.34 5.89
C PRO A 111 -11.54 -10.88 6.93
N ILE A 112 -12.79 -10.67 6.50
CA ILE A 112 -13.86 -10.11 7.34
C ILE A 112 -14.03 -10.87 8.65
N GLY A 113 -13.94 -12.21 8.63
CA GLY A 113 -14.08 -13.04 9.83
C GLY A 113 -12.97 -12.89 10.87
N GLN A 114 -11.85 -12.25 10.52
CA GLN A 114 -10.72 -12.01 11.43
C GLN A 114 -10.57 -10.53 11.82
N LYS A 115 -11.35 -9.62 11.23
CA LYS A 115 -11.16 -8.17 11.41
C LYS A 115 -11.27 -7.72 12.86
N ASP A 116 -12.24 -8.23 13.61
CA ASP A 116 -12.41 -7.86 15.03
C ASP A 116 -11.21 -8.32 15.87
N LYS A 117 -10.72 -9.54 15.63
CA LYS A 117 -9.53 -10.07 16.30
C LYS A 117 -8.29 -9.25 15.94
N TRP A 118 -8.10 -8.93 14.67
CA TRP A 118 -6.99 -8.11 14.19
C TRP A 118 -7.03 -6.70 14.80
N ASN A 119 -8.21 -6.07 14.85
CA ASN A 119 -8.45 -4.76 15.44
C ASN A 119 -8.11 -4.72 16.94
N ALA A 120 -8.36 -5.80 17.67
CA ALA A 120 -8.02 -5.93 19.09
C ALA A 120 -6.56 -6.35 19.35
N THR A 121 -5.81 -6.74 18.33
CA THR A 121 -4.44 -7.22 18.45
C THR A 121 -3.43 -6.09 18.27
N THR A 122 -2.46 -5.96 19.17
CA THR A 122 -1.34 -5.01 19.01
C THR A 122 -0.43 -5.45 17.84
N PRO A 123 0.09 -4.52 17.01
CA PRO A 123 0.89 -4.87 15.83
C PRO A 123 2.09 -5.79 16.07
N ALA A 124 2.67 -5.78 17.29
CA ALA A 124 3.76 -6.67 17.67
C ALA A 124 3.41 -8.17 17.55
N ASN A 125 2.12 -8.53 17.52
CA ASN A 125 1.63 -9.89 17.43
C ASN A 125 1.06 -10.22 16.03
N ASP A 126 1.36 -9.43 15.01
CA ASP A 126 0.71 -9.56 13.69
C ASP A 126 1.23 -10.72 12.85
N LEU A 127 2.33 -11.35 13.22
CA LEU A 127 2.90 -12.46 12.45
C LEU A 127 1.87 -13.58 12.21
N GLN A 128 0.91 -13.75 13.12
CA GLN A 128 -0.21 -14.69 13.00
C GLN A 128 -1.13 -14.41 11.78
N TYR A 129 -1.06 -13.22 11.19
CA TYR A 129 -1.83 -12.80 10.01
C TYR A 129 -1.01 -12.78 8.73
N ALA A 130 0.29 -13.10 8.77
CA ALA A 130 1.19 -13.02 7.62
C ALA A 130 0.70 -13.87 6.42
N SER A 131 0.02 -15.00 6.68
CA SER A 131 -0.58 -15.84 5.63
C SER A 131 -1.59 -15.09 4.75
N ASN A 132 -2.26 -14.08 5.30
CA ASN A 132 -3.21 -13.27 4.54
C ASN A 132 -2.49 -12.34 3.54
N PHE A 133 -1.21 -12.02 3.76
CA PHE A 133 -0.40 -11.26 2.82
C PHE A 133 0.22 -12.16 1.76
N THR A 134 0.59 -13.40 2.12
CA THR A 134 1.21 -14.34 1.16
C THR A 134 0.20 -15.03 0.25
N ASN A 135 -1.07 -15.07 0.65
CA ASN A 135 -2.22 -15.56 -0.12
C ASN A 135 -3.46 -14.68 0.12
N PRO A 136 -3.48 -13.42 -0.36
CA PRO A 136 -4.58 -12.50 -0.08
C PRO A 136 -5.86 -12.94 -0.77
N GLU A 137 -6.99 -12.87 -0.06
CA GLU A 137 -8.32 -13.20 -0.61
C GLU A 137 -8.62 -12.35 -1.86
N LEU A 138 -8.21 -11.08 -1.84
CA LEU A 138 -8.35 -10.17 -2.98
C LEU A 138 -7.72 -10.70 -4.28
N ALA A 139 -6.61 -11.45 -4.20
CA ALA A 139 -5.98 -12.02 -5.39
C ALA A 139 -6.85 -13.09 -6.08
N LEU A 140 -7.77 -13.74 -5.36
CA LEU A 140 -8.70 -14.71 -5.96
C LEU A 140 -9.66 -14.04 -6.95
N TYR A 141 -9.96 -12.75 -6.77
CA TYR A 141 -10.78 -11.94 -7.68
C TYR A 141 -9.99 -11.33 -8.84
N MET A 142 -8.69 -11.60 -8.93
CA MET A 142 -7.81 -11.25 -10.05
C MET A 142 -7.21 -12.50 -10.70
N ASP A 143 -7.64 -13.68 -10.27
CA ASP A 143 -7.24 -14.96 -10.85
C ASP A 143 -8.43 -15.51 -11.64
N ASP A 144 -8.31 -15.51 -12.97
CA ASP A 144 -9.34 -15.99 -13.89
C ASP A 144 -9.63 -17.50 -13.71
N SER A 145 -8.72 -18.26 -13.10
CA SER A 145 -8.97 -19.66 -12.74
C SER A 145 -9.80 -19.81 -11.46
N GLN A 146 -10.08 -18.72 -10.76
CA GLN A 146 -10.88 -18.65 -9.53
C GLN A 146 -12.11 -17.74 -9.74
N PHE A 147 -12.05 -16.49 -9.30
CA PHE A 147 -13.16 -15.52 -9.34
C PHE A 147 -12.86 -14.28 -10.22
N GLY A 148 -11.77 -14.27 -10.99
CA GLY A 148 -11.37 -13.15 -11.84
C GLY A 148 -12.47 -12.65 -12.78
N THR A 149 -13.24 -13.58 -13.35
CA THR A 149 -14.35 -13.26 -14.26
C THR A 149 -15.64 -12.87 -13.54
N ALA A 150 -15.70 -13.02 -12.21
CA ALA A 150 -16.92 -12.80 -11.43
C ALA A 150 -17.17 -11.31 -11.11
N VAL A 151 -16.13 -10.47 -11.21
CA VAL A 151 -16.21 -9.04 -10.88
C VAL A 151 -15.79 -8.21 -12.10
N PRO A 152 -16.72 -7.84 -12.98
CA PRO A 152 -16.40 -7.13 -14.24
C PRO A 152 -15.60 -5.84 -14.04
N GLY A 153 -15.80 -5.14 -12.92
CA GLY A 153 -15.07 -3.93 -12.60
C GLY A 153 -13.57 -4.15 -12.32
N LEU A 154 -13.12 -5.39 -12.08
CA LEU A 154 -11.71 -5.75 -11.89
C LEU A 154 -11.08 -6.42 -13.13
N ALA A 155 -11.79 -6.53 -14.25
CA ALA A 155 -11.37 -7.31 -15.42
C ALA A 155 -10.07 -6.84 -16.09
N ALA A 156 -9.58 -5.62 -15.78
CA ALA A 156 -8.29 -5.15 -16.26
C ALA A 156 -7.10 -5.72 -15.44
N LEU A 157 -7.37 -6.17 -14.21
CA LEU A 157 -6.41 -6.72 -13.26
C LEU A 157 -6.31 -8.23 -13.42
N ARG A 158 -5.12 -8.77 -13.15
CA ARG A 158 -4.81 -10.19 -13.28
C ARG A 158 -3.59 -10.57 -12.45
N ILE A 159 -3.44 -11.84 -12.07
CA ILE A 159 -2.21 -12.34 -11.43
C ILE A 159 -1.30 -13.01 -12.47
N GLN A 160 0.02 -12.79 -12.41
CA GLN A 160 0.97 -13.55 -13.23
C GLN A 160 0.88 -15.04 -12.94
N THR A 161 0.62 -15.85 -13.96
CA THR A 161 0.51 -17.31 -13.88
C THR A 161 1.75 -18.03 -14.42
N ASN A 162 2.56 -17.32 -15.22
CA ASN A 162 3.72 -17.89 -15.90
C ASN A 162 4.80 -16.82 -16.14
N SER A 163 5.08 -16.00 -15.11
CA SER A 163 6.11 -14.97 -15.18
C SER A 163 7.46 -15.59 -15.52
N LEU A 164 8.15 -15.00 -16.50
CA LEU A 164 9.42 -15.50 -17.04
C LEU A 164 9.36 -17.00 -17.44
N GLY A 165 8.18 -17.48 -17.85
CA GLY A 165 7.97 -18.85 -18.32
C GLY A 165 8.01 -19.93 -17.24
N SER A 166 8.07 -19.58 -15.95
CA SER A 166 8.20 -20.59 -14.89
C SER A 166 7.61 -20.23 -13.52
N PHE A 167 7.32 -18.95 -13.25
CA PHE A 167 6.88 -18.50 -11.92
C PHE A 167 5.38 -18.17 -11.92
N ASP A 168 4.64 -18.92 -11.11
CA ASP A 168 3.19 -18.75 -10.91
C ASP A 168 2.92 -18.09 -9.55
N PHE A 169 2.32 -16.91 -9.58
CA PHE A 169 2.08 -16.08 -8.40
C PHE A 169 0.63 -16.17 -7.86
N ARG A 170 -0.23 -17.01 -8.45
CA ARG A 170 -1.59 -17.24 -7.93
C ARG A 170 -1.55 -17.88 -6.54
N ASN A 171 -2.57 -17.65 -5.73
CA ASN A 171 -2.62 -18.19 -4.37
C ASN A 171 -2.38 -19.72 -4.33
N GLY A 172 -1.57 -20.16 -3.36
CA GLY A 172 -1.20 -21.57 -3.17
C GLY A 172 -0.15 -22.10 -4.15
N LYS A 173 0.35 -21.28 -5.08
CA LYS A 173 1.41 -21.66 -6.03
C LYS A 173 2.79 -21.38 -5.46
N LYS A 174 3.81 -21.87 -6.18
CA LYS A 174 5.21 -21.81 -5.70
C LYS A 174 5.80 -20.41 -5.75
N GLY A 175 5.34 -19.51 -6.62
CA GLY A 175 6.03 -18.24 -6.86
C GLY A 175 7.52 -18.47 -7.10
N LEU A 176 8.36 -17.79 -6.32
CA LEU A 176 9.83 -17.93 -6.37
C LEU A 176 10.40 -19.03 -5.45
N TRP A 177 9.58 -19.84 -4.78
CA TRP A 177 10.03 -20.85 -3.82
C TRP A 177 11.03 -21.85 -4.41
N SER A 178 10.94 -22.15 -5.71
CA SER A 178 11.90 -23.03 -6.39
C SER A 178 13.36 -22.54 -6.35
N LEU A 179 13.58 -21.26 -6.07
CA LEU A 179 14.90 -20.65 -5.95
C LEU A 179 15.50 -20.77 -4.54
N LYS A 180 14.69 -21.16 -3.54
CA LYS A 180 15.15 -21.24 -2.14
C LYS A 180 16.33 -22.20 -1.99
N GLY A 181 17.36 -21.75 -1.27
CA GLY A 181 18.56 -22.54 -0.99
C GLY A 181 19.47 -22.76 -2.21
N THR A 182 19.13 -22.19 -3.37
CA THR A 182 20.01 -22.23 -4.55
C THR A 182 21.04 -21.11 -4.49
N ALA A 183 22.13 -21.22 -5.26
CA ALA A 183 23.12 -20.16 -5.39
C ALA A 183 22.54 -18.85 -5.97
N ALA A 184 21.38 -18.90 -6.62
CA ALA A 184 20.75 -17.74 -7.25
C ALA A 184 20.27 -16.70 -6.21
N VAL A 185 19.86 -17.12 -5.02
CA VAL A 185 19.37 -16.22 -3.97
C VAL A 185 20.47 -15.68 -3.05
N ALA A 186 21.70 -16.19 -3.15
CA ALA A 186 22.79 -15.79 -2.26
C ALA A 186 23.07 -14.29 -2.33
N GLY A 187 23.10 -13.62 -1.18
CA GLY A 187 23.33 -12.18 -1.09
C GLY A 187 22.13 -11.31 -1.48
N THR A 188 20.99 -11.91 -1.81
CA THR A 188 19.73 -11.21 -2.07
C THR A 188 18.86 -11.16 -0.81
N ALA A 189 17.77 -10.40 -0.85
CA ALA A 189 16.78 -10.40 0.21
C ALA A 189 16.06 -11.76 0.36
N LEU A 190 16.12 -12.63 -0.64
CA LEU A 190 15.56 -13.98 -0.59
C LEU A 190 16.52 -15.00 0.05
N ASP A 191 17.70 -14.55 0.49
CA ASP A 191 18.66 -15.36 1.22
C ASP A 191 18.23 -15.53 2.68
N ASP A 192 18.09 -16.79 3.13
CA ASP A 192 17.76 -17.12 4.51
C ASP A 192 18.81 -16.59 5.50
N ALA A 193 20.07 -16.42 5.06
CA ALA A 193 21.13 -15.85 5.90
C ALA A 193 20.93 -14.35 6.18
N ILE A 194 20.12 -13.64 5.37
CA ILE A 194 19.91 -12.19 5.47
C ILE A 194 18.55 -11.86 6.10
N PHE A 195 17.46 -12.43 5.57
CA PHE A 195 16.10 -12.14 6.06
C PHE A 195 15.37 -13.36 6.65
N GLY A 196 16.08 -14.47 6.87
CA GLY A 196 15.45 -15.71 7.29
C GLY A 196 14.45 -16.20 6.25
N THR A 197 13.46 -16.97 6.71
CA THR A 197 12.51 -17.63 5.81
C THR A 197 11.31 -16.77 5.45
N ILE A 198 11.26 -15.49 5.82
CA ILE A 198 10.01 -14.72 5.75
C ILE A 198 9.53 -14.46 4.32
N LEU A 199 10.46 -14.22 3.38
CA LEU A 199 10.15 -13.93 1.98
C LEU A 199 10.02 -15.20 1.13
N LEU A 200 10.57 -16.32 1.60
CA LEU A 200 10.36 -17.65 1.05
C LEU A 200 10.08 -18.61 2.23
N PRO A 201 8.83 -18.64 2.75
CA PRO A 201 8.48 -19.44 3.93
C PRO A 201 8.08 -20.88 3.58
N ASP A 202 7.33 -21.06 2.50
CA ASP A 202 6.89 -22.37 1.99
C ASP A 202 6.60 -22.32 0.48
N SER A 203 6.26 -23.47 -0.10
CA SER A 203 5.93 -23.62 -1.51
C SER A 203 4.51 -23.21 -1.90
N MET A 204 3.78 -22.57 -0.99
CA MET A 204 2.37 -22.17 -1.15
C MET A 204 2.15 -20.68 -0.85
N SER A 205 3.21 -19.91 -0.66
CA SER A 205 3.19 -18.50 -0.26
C SER A 205 3.80 -17.59 -1.34
N PRO A 206 3.22 -17.55 -2.55
CA PRO A 206 3.84 -16.88 -3.69
C PRO A 206 3.94 -15.37 -3.49
N ARG A 207 3.00 -14.76 -2.75
CA ARG A 207 2.96 -13.31 -2.52
C ARG A 207 3.84 -12.84 -1.35
N ALA A 208 4.64 -13.75 -0.78
CA ALA A 208 5.62 -13.42 0.24
C ALA A 208 6.75 -12.52 -0.29
N VAL A 209 6.97 -12.49 -1.60
CA VAL A 209 8.06 -11.71 -2.23
C VAL A 209 7.61 -10.34 -2.77
N ASP A 210 6.32 -10.00 -2.72
CA ASP A 210 5.82 -8.71 -3.23
C ASP A 210 4.82 -8.04 -2.27
N ILE A 211 3.71 -8.69 -1.93
CA ILE A 211 2.66 -8.11 -1.08
C ILE A 211 3.10 -8.00 0.38
N LEU A 212 3.78 -9.03 0.88
CA LEU A 212 4.35 -9.00 2.23
C LEU A 212 5.38 -7.86 2.40
N PRO A 213 6.39 -7.67 1.55
CA PRO A 213 7.32 -6.57 1.72
C PRO A 213 6.69 -5.19 1.48
N ILE A 214 5.86 -5.03 0.44
CA ILE A 214 5.33 -3.71 0.10
C ILE A 214 4.30 -3.20 1.13
N PHE A 215 3.58 -4.09 1.82
CA PHE A 215 2.52 -3.71 2.77
C PHE A 215 2.70 -4.20 4.22
N TYR A 216 3.67 -5.07 4.54
CA TYR A 216 3.82 -5.61 5.90
C TYR A 216 5.19 -5.38 6.53
N THR A 217 6.30 -5.71 5.87
CA THR A 217 7.65 -5.53 6.46
C THR A 217 8.32 -4.22 6.05
N GLY A 218 7.84 -3.60 4.97
CA GLY A 218 8.60 -2.61 4.21
C GLY A 218 9.57 -3.30 3.24
N VAL A 219 9.93 -2.58 2.19
CA VAL A 219 10.79 -3.05 1.10
C VAL A 219 12.24 -2.70 1.43
N PRO A 220 13.15 -3.69 1.50
CA PRO A 220 14.56 -3.44 1.76
C PRO A 220 15.29 -2.99 0.50
N ASN A 221 16.38 -2.24 0.66
CA ASN A 221 17.28 -1.89 -0.43
C ASN A 221 18.25 -3.05 -0.77
N LEU A 222 17.70 -4.17 -1.24
CA LEU A 222 18.48 -5.34 -1.67
C LEU A 222 17.79 -6.00 -2.88
N PRO A 223 18.53 -6.70 -3.77
CA PRO A 223 17.90 -7.51 -4.80
C PRO A 223 16.90 -8.50 -4.18
N PRO A 224 15.73 -8.75 -4.80
CA PRO A 224 15.32 -8.25 -6.11
C PRO A 224 14.66 -6.86 -6.07
N TYR A 225 14.55 -6.18 -4.94
CA TYR A 225 13.70 -4.99 -4.76
C TYR A 225 14.20 -3.67 -5.41
N GLN A 226 15.17 -3.78 -6.30
CA GLN A 226 15.62 -2.71 -7.18
C GLN A 226 14.85 -2.78 -8.50
N LEU A 227 14.67 -1.64 -9.19
CA LEU A 227 13.98 -1.63 -10.47
C LEU A 227 14.72 -2.48 -11.50
N ALA A 228 13.98 -3.04 -12.45
CA ALA A 228 14.51 -3.91 -13.50
C ALA A 228 15.59 -3.27 -14.39
N THR A 229 15.67 -1.94 -14.41
CA THR A 229 16.73 -1.18 -15.08
C THR A 229 18.12 -1.67 -14.65
N GLY A 230 18.92 -2.12 -15.63
CA GLY A 230 20.27 -2.64 -15.41
C GLY A 230 20.36 -4.13 -15.05
N LYS A 231 19.24 -4.81 -14.83
CA LYS A 231 19.22 -6.23 -14.43
C LYS A 231 19.44 -7.23 -15.58
N ASN A 232 19.39 -6.78 -16.83
CA ASN A 232 19.62 -7.61 -18.02
C ASN A 232 18.79 -8.90 -18.06
N GLY A 233 17.52 -8.82 -17.63
CA GLY A 233 16.59 -9.96 -17.62
C GLY A 233 16.70 -10.89 -16.40
N ASN A 234 17.62 -10.65 -15.46
CA ASN A 234 17.73 -11.41 -14.21
C ASN A 234 17.12 -10.63 -13.03
N PRO A 235 15.92 -10.98 -12.52
CA PRO A 235 15.29 -10.24 -11.42
C PRO A 235 16.11 -10.21 -10.12
N LEU A 236 16.98 -11.20 -9.89
CA LEU A 236 17.83 -11.31 -8.70
C LEU A 236 19.14 -10.52 -8.83
N ALA A 237 19.47 -10.00 -10.03
CA ALA A 237 20.61 -9.13 -10.21
C ALA A 237 20.37 -7.75 -9.57
N ALA A 238 21.48 -7.06 -9.26
CA ALA A 238 21.41 -5.67 -8.88
C ALA A 238 20.85 -4.82 -10.04
N GLY A 239 19.89 -3.95 -9.72
CA GLY A 239 19.26 -3.03 -10.65
C GLY A 239 19.38 -1.59 -10.16
N LYS A 240 18.53 -0.72 -10.70
CA LYS A 240 18.47 0.68 -10.25
C LYS A 240 17.90 0.75 -8.83
N PRO A 241 18.62 1.34 -7.86
CA PRO A 241 18.08 1.54 -6.52
C PRO A 241 16.85 2.44 -6.55
N PHE A 242 15.86 2.08 -5.75
CA PHE A 242 14.51 2.64 -5.84
C PHE A 242 13.95 2.92 -4.46
N ILE A 243 13.22 1.99 -3.86
CA ILE A 243 12.58 2.20 -2.56
C ILE A 243 13.41 1.59 -1.43
N ASN A 244 13.41 2.25 -0.28
CA ASN A 244 13.76 1.65 1.00
C ASN A 244 12.79 2.18 2.05
N ASN A 245 11.95 1.33 2.61
CA ASN A 245 11.15 1.68 3.78
C ASN A 245 11.12 0.51 4.78
N PHE A 246 12.06 -0.41 4.66
CA PHE A 246 12.15 -1.59 5.52
C PHE A 246 12.39 -1.20 6.98
N LEU A 247 11.66 -1.88 7.86
CA LEU A 247 11.95 -1.93 9.29
C LEU A 247 11.96 -3.40 9.70
N PRO A 248 12.91 -3.83 10.57
CA PRO A 248 12.96 -5.20 11.08
C PRO A 248 11.88 -5.43 12.16
N THR A 249 10.64 -5.09 11.84
CA THR A 249 9.45 -5.23 12.67
C THR A 249 8.37 -5.97 11.90
N LEU A 250 7.74 -6.94 12.56
CA LEU A 250 6.67 -7.76 11.99
C LEU A 250 5.33 -7.27 12.52
N GLY A 251 4.89 -6.14 11.98
CA GLY A 251 3.68 -5.45 12.39
C GLY A 251 3.12 -4.56 11.30
N ASP A 252 1.80 -4.43 11.26
CA ASP A 252 1.13 -3.45 10.42
C ASP A 252 1.50 -2.03 10.86
N MET A 253 2.26 -1.34 10.02
CA MET A 253 2.72 0.02 10.24
C MET A 253 2.80 0.73 8.89
N LEU A 254 2.28 1.95 8.83
CA LEU A 254 2.58 2.85 7.74
C LEU A 254 4.05 3.27 7.87
N ARG A 255 4.86 2.89 6.89
CA ARG A 255 6.30 3.13 6.89
C ARG A 255 6.62 4.36 6.08
N LEU A 256 7.32 5.31 6.69
CA LEU A 256 7.74 6.56 6.08
C LEU A 256 9.26 6.65 6.10
N ASN A 257 9.85 6.63 4.91
CA ASN A 257 11.21 7.07 4.66
C ASN A 257 11.22 8.58 4.41
N MET A 258 11.74 9.30 5.39
CA MET A 258 11.84 10.76 5.36
C MET A 258 13.06 11.27 4.57
N ALA A 259 14.00 10.41 4.17
CA ALA A 259 15.12 10.80 3.30
C ALA A 259 14.69 10.99 1.84
N VAL A 260 13.52 10.47 1.46
CA VAL A 260 12.95 10.70 0.12
C VAL A 260 12.44 12.14 0.02
N PRO A 261 12.94 12.94 -0.93
CA PRO A 261 12.41 14.28 -1.17
C PRO A 261 10.92 14.26 -1.53
N VAL A 262 10.20 15.29 -1.11
CA VAL A 262 8.78 15.45 -1.48
C VAL A 262 8.69 15.87 -2.95
N THR A 263 7.80 15.23 -3.70
CA THR A 263 7.45 15.67 -5.05
C THR A 263 6.51 16.88 -4.93
N PRO A 264 6.88 18.05 -5.48
CA PRO A 264 5.99 19.21 -5.44
C PRO A 264 4.64 18.89 -6.07
N ARG A 265 3.54 19.37 -5.48
CA ARG A 265 2.18 19.14 -6.00
C ARG A 265 1.94 19.73 -7.39
N ASN A 266 2.74 20.73 -7.77
CA ASN A 266 2.72 21.39 -9.07
C ASN A 266 3.82 20.86 -10.02
N ASP A 267 4.55 19.82 -9.63
CA ASP A 267 5.49 19.15 -10.52
C ASP A 267 4.72 18.54 -11.70
N PRO A 268 5.16 18.73 -12.96
CA PRO A 268 4.47 18.17 -14.13
C PRO A 268 4.38 16.64 -14.10
N ASN A 269 5.24 15.96 -13.35
CA ASN A 269 5.24 14.52 -13.16
C ASN A 269 4.55 14.08 -11.86
N PHE A 270 3.95 14.97 -11.09
CA PHE A 270 3.17 14.58 -9.91
C PHE A 270 2.00 13.67 -10.31
N SER A 271 1.82 12.58 -9.56
CA SER A 271 0.77 11.60 -9.80
C SER A 271 0.23 11.04 -8.48
N SER A 272 -1.09 10.87 -8.40
CA SER A 272 -1.76 10.21 -7.28
C SER A 272 -1.43 8.72 -7.17
N LEU A 273 -0.76 8.12 -8.17
CA LEU A 273 -0.34 6.72 -8.15
C LEU A 273 0.97 6.47 -7.39
N GLY A 274 1.54 7.50 -6.75
CA GLY A 274 2.65 7.34 -5.81
C GLY A 274 3.81 6.52 -6.39
N ILE A 275 4.22 5.49 -5.64
CA ILE A 275 5.36 4.66 -6.01
C ILE A 275 5.18 3.94 -7.36
N ILE A 276 3.94 3.66 -7.79
CA ILE A 276 3.70 3.01 -9.08
C ILE A 276 4.10 3.94 -10.22
N GLN A 277 3.72 5.22 -10.15
CA GLN A 277 4.17 6.18 -11.16
C GLN A 277 5.70 6.33 -11.15
N ALA A 278 6.31 6.35 -9.96
CA ALA A 278 7.76 6.40 -9.85
C ALA A 278 8.43 5.18 -10.51
N ALA A 279 7.85 3.99 -10.37
CA ALA A 279 8.35 2.78 -11.04
C ALA A 279 8.17 2.85 -12.56
N VAL A 280 7.04 3.36 -13.05
CA VAL A 280 6.82 3.59 -14.50
C VAL A 280 7.90 4.52 -15.05
N LEU A 281 8.09 5.69 -14.44
CA LEU A 281 9.15 6.64 -14.85
C LEU A 281 10.54 5.98 -14.81
N GLY A 282 10.86 5.25 -13.74
CA GLY A 282 12.14 4.57 -13.57
C GLY A 282 12.43 3.46 -14.59
N LEU A 283 11.39 2.95 -15.26
CA LEU A 283 11.50 1.91 -16.29
C LEU A 283 11.38 2.45 -17.71
N THR A 284 10.62 3.53 -17.94
CA THR A 284 10.28 4.00 -19.30
C THR A 284 10.90 5.34 -19.69
N ASP A 285 11.20 6.20 -18.73
CA ASP A 285 11.71 7.55 -19.01
C ASP A 285 13.25 7.53 -19.13
N PRO A 286 13.84 7.97 -20.26
CA PRO A 286 15.29 8.09 -20.46
C PRO A 286 16.03 8.88 -19.37
N ALA A 287 15.36 9.80 -18.68
CA ALA A 287 15.95 10.54 -17.57
C ALA A 287 16.33 9.62 -16.39
N TYR A 288 15.62 8.50 -16.23
CA TYR A 288 15.76 7.60 -15.08
C TYR A 288 16.16 6.16 -15.46
N ASN A 289 15.88 5.69 -16.66
CA ASN A 289 16.05 4.28 -17.04
C ASN A 289 17.35 3.95 -17.80
N THR A 290 18.25 4.91 -18.00
CA THR A 290 19.48 4.71 -18.80
C THR A 290 20.66 4.17 -18.00
N ASN A 291 20.59 4.20 -16.67
CA ASN A 291 21.64 3.73 -15.77
C ASN A 291 21.08 3.33 -14.40
N THR A 292 21.93 2.72 -13.57
CA THR A 292 21.59 2.24 -12.22
C THR A 292 21.96 3.23 -11.11
N ASN A 293 22.22 4.50 -11.42
CA ASN A 293 22.56 5.49 -10.39
C ASN A 293 21.37 5.71 -9.46
N ILE A 294 21.66 5.91 -8.17
CA ILE A 294 20.68 6.39 -7.19
C ILE A 294 20.21 7.77 -7.65
N GLN A 295 18.90 7.92 -7.83
CA GLN A 295 18.28 9.16 -8.26
C GLN A 295 16.94 9.33 -7.57
N PHE A 296 16.56 10.58 -7.32
CA PHE A 296 15.19 10.89 -6.99
C PHE A 296 14.33 10.81 -8.25
N ILE A 297 13.34 9.92 -8.23
CA ILE A 297 12.30 9.81 -9.24
C ILE A 297 11.03 10.43 -8.64
N PRO A 298 10.29 11.29 -9.37
CA PRO A 298 9.03 11.85 -8.89
C PRO A 298 8.07 10.77 -8.38
N ASN A 299 7.38 11.08 -7.28
CA ASN A 299 6.39 10.27 -6.57
C ASN A 299 6.92 9.13 -5.69
N MET A 300 8.23 9.03 -5.47
CA MET A 300 8.79 8.10 -4.47
C MET A 300 8.37 8.42 -3.02
N ASP A 301 7.88 9.64 -2.77
CA ASP A 301 7.29 10.10 -1.52
C ASP A 301 5.79 9.76 -1.38
N GLY A 302 5.21 9.11 -2.37
CA GLY A 302 3.83 8.62 -2.34
C GLY A 302 3.68 7.23 -1.76
N PHE A 303 2.44 6.83 -1.54
CA PHE A 303 2.08 5.53 -0.98
C PHE A 303 2.78 4.37 -1.72
N PRO A 304 3.36 3.38 -0.99
CA PRO A 304 3.30 3.16 0.46
C PRO A 304 4.44 3.79 1.27
N ASN A 305 5.20 4.74 0.72
CA ASN A 305 6.16 5.53 1.50
C ASN A 305 5.44 6.65 2.28
N GLY A 306 4.78 6.26 3.37
CA GLY A 306 3.73 7.08 3.97
C GLY A 306 2.49 7.12 3.08
N ARG A 307 1.69 8.17 3.23
CA ARG A 307 0.51 8.43 2.39
C ARG A 307 0.36 9.94 2.21
N ARG A 308 0.31 10.40 0.96
CA ARG A 308 -0.06 11.78 0.61
C ARG A 308 -1.58 11.88 0.59
N LEU A 309 -2.12 13.08 0.79
CA LEU A 309 -3.57 13.29 0.81
C LEU A 309 -4.21 12.99 -0.54
N GLU A 310 -3.43 13.17 -1.60
CA GLU A 310 -3.78 12.98 -3.00
C GLU A 310 -3.62 11.54 -3.49
N ASP A 311 -2.98 10.66 -2.73
CA ASP A 311 -2.68 9.30 -3.19
C ASP A 311 -3.96 8.48 -3.35
N ASP A 312 -4.15 7.92 -4.55
CA ASP A 312 -5.21 6.96 -4.84
C ASP A 312 -4.78 5.57 -4.35
N VAL A 313 -4.82 5.42 -3.02
CA VAL A 313 -4.39 4.19 -2.34
C VAL A 313 -5.16 2.97 -2.85
N THR A 314 -6.43 3.12 -3.22
CA THR A 314 -7.26 2.00 -3.69
C THR A 314 -6.75 1.48 -5.04
N THR A 315 -6.47 2.38 -5.99
CA THR A 315 -5.90 1.98 -7.28
C THR A 315 -4.50 1.41 -7.11
N ILE A 316 -3.64 2.05 -6.30
CA ILE A 316 -2.27 1.56 -6.05
C ILE A 316 -2.28 0.15 -5.48
N GLU A 317 -3.13 -0.09 -4.49
CA GLU A 317 -3.31 -1.38 -3.84
C GLU A 317 -3.76 -2.48 -4.79
N LEU A 318 -4.78 -2.20 -5.61
CA LEU A 318 -5.31 -3.15 -6.59
C LEU A 318 -4.28 -3.47 -7.67
N GLN A 319 -3.53 -2.48 -8.15
CA GLN A 319 -2.44 -2.68 -9.11
C GLN A 319 -1.26 -3.46 -8.50
N ALA A 320 -0.92 -3.20 -7.23
CA ALA A 320 0.11 -3.95 -6.52
C ALA A 320 -0.29 -5.42 -6.35
N VAL A 321 -1.53 -5.70 -5.91
CA VAL A 321 -2.07 -7.07 -5.82
C VAL A 321 -2.13 -7.74 -7.19
N SER A 322 -2.40 -6.99 -8.26
CA SER A 322 -2.30 -7.50 -9.63
C SER A 322 -0.87 -7.82 -10.08
N GLY A 323 0.17 -7.40 -9.35
CA GLY A 323 1.55 -7.79 -9.62
C GLY A 323 2.42 -6.71 -10.27
N VAL A 324 2.00 -5.44 -10.22
CA VAL A 324 2.86 -4.32 -10.66
C VAL A 324 4.17 -4.26 -9.87
N ALA A 325 4.16 -4.61 -8.57
CA ALA A 325 5.38 -4.68 -7.76
C ALA A 325 6.37 -5.74 -8.29
N LEU A 326 5.88 -6.90 -8.73
CA LEU A 326 6.67 -7.95 -9.38
C LEU A 326 7.23 -7.47 -10.72
N ALA A 327 6.39 -6.85 -11.55
CA ALA A 327 6.82 -6.30 -12.84
C ALA A 327 7.92 -5.25 -12.65
N ALA A 328 7.79 -4.36 -11.66
CA ALA A 328 8.79 -3.32 -11.38
C ALA A 328 10.20 -3.88 -11.13
N ILE A 329 10.30 -5.08 -10.55
CA ILE A 329 11.57 -5.74 -10.22
C ILE A 329 12.05 -6.72 -11.30
N GLY A 330 11.34 -6.83 -12.42
CA GLY A 330 11.72 -7.66 -13.58
C GLY A 330 11.00 -9.02 -13.66
N LEU A 331 10.01 -9.26 -12.82
CA LEU A 331 9.12 -10.43 -12.92
C LEU A 331 7.91 -10.06 -13.77
N TRP A 332 8.12 -10.05 -15.08
CA TRP A 332 7.18 -9.55 -16.09
C TRP A 332 5.91 -10.40 -16.19
N TYR A 333 4.85 -9.81 -16.76
CA TYR A 333 3.60 -10.52 -17.02
C TYR A 333 3.75 -11.59 -18.10
N ASP A 334 2.81 -12.53 -18.09
CA ASP A 334 2.84 -13.79 -18.86
C ASP A 334 2.92 -13.61 -20.39
N ASP A 335 2.52 -12.44 -20.91
CA ASP A 335 2.56 -12.10 -22.33
C ASP A 335 3.91 -11.53 -22.79
N TYR A 336 4.88 -11.39 -21.89
CA TYR A 336 6.25 -11.03 -22.26
C TYR A 336 7.02 -12.25 -22.78
N SER A 337 7.45 -12.20 -24.03
CA SER A 337 8.14 -13.32 -24.69
C SER A 337 9.63 -13.42 -24.40
N GLY A 338 10.17 -12.60 -23.49
CA GLY A 338 11.62 -12.50 -23.24
C GLY A 338 12.40 -11.62 -24.23
N THR A 339 11.71 -11.07 -25.24
CA THR A 339 12.30 -10.19 -26.27
C THR A 339 11.45 -8.95 -26.46
N GLY A 340 12.07 -7.82 -26.79
CA GLY A 340 11.37 -6.55 -26.97
C GLY A 340 10.99 -5.89 -25.64
N SER A 341 9.99 -5.00 -25.68
CA SER A 341 9.57 -4.25 -24.51
C SER A 341 8.82 -5.14 -23.51
N PRO A 342 9.18 -5.13 -22.21
CA PRO A 342 8.41 -5.79 -21.16
C PRO A 342 7.13 -5.04 -20.78
N VAL A 343 6.89 -3.85 -21.34
CA VAL A 343 5.65 -3.09 -21.19
C VAL A 343 4.60 -3.64 -22.16
N THR A 344 4.12 -4.83 -21.85
CA THR A 344 3.18 -5.61 -22.67
C THR A 344 1.73 -5.14 -22.48
N SER A 345 0.81 -5.68 -23.30
CA SER A 345 -0.61 -5.34 -23.21
C SER A 345 -1.21 -5.69 -21.84
N ASN A 346 -0.77 -6.77 -21.20
CA ASN A 346 -1.22 -7.11 -19.86
C ASN A 346 -0.76 -6.07 -18.83
N LEU A 347 0.52 -5.66 -18.86
CA LEU A 347 1.01 -4.63 -17.94
C LEU A 347 0.31 -3.30 -18.18
N ILE A 348 0.09 -2.91 -19.44
CA ILE A 348 -0.64 -1.69 -19.81
C ILE A 348 -2.08 -1.75 -19.30
N SER A 349 -2.75 -2.89 -19.43
CA SER A 349 -4.11 -3.10 -18.90
C SER A 349 -4.17 -2.86 -17.39
N VAL A 350 -3.21 -3.41 -16.65
CA VAL A 350 -3.14 -3.25 -15.19
C VAL A 350 -2.81 -1.79 -14.80
N LEU A 351 -1.81 -1.18 -15.44
CA LEU A 351 -1.44 0.22 -15.18
C LEU A 351 -2.55 1.21 -15.57
N GLY A 352 -3.37 0.88 -16.57
CA GLY A 352 -4.54 1.65 -16.98
C GLY A 352 -5.77 1.48 -16.09
N PHE A 353 -5.75 0.52 -15.16
CA PHE A 353 -6.83 0.34 -14.19
C PHE A 353 -6.98 1.55 -13.28
N ASN A 354 -8.23 1.86 -12.91
CA ASN A 354 -8.57 2.97 -12.04
C ASN A 354 -9.82 2.62 -11.20
N ALA A 355 -9.76 2.81 -9.89
CA ALA A 355 -10.88 2.52 -8.98
C ALA A 355 -12.04 3.55 -9.06
N GLY A 356 -11.80 4.70 -9.68
CA GLY A 356 -12.78 5.68 -10.14
C GLY A 356 -12.78 7.00 -9.35
N VAL A 357 -12.63 6.96 -8.03
CA VAL A 357 -12.62 8.18 -7.19
C VAL A 357 -11.18 8.66 -7.00
N THR A 358 -10.68 9.42 -7.98
CA THR A 358 -9.26 9.85 -8.02
C THR A 358 -9.01 11.28 -7.57
N GLN A 359 -10.07 12.01 -7.23
CA GLN A 359 -9.98 13.39 -6.74
C GLN A 359 -10.94 13.57 -5.58
N ASN A 360 -10.55 14.44 -4.67
CA ASN A 360 -11.39 14.83 -3.54
C ASN A 360 -12.54 15.74 -4.02
N ASP A 361 -13.65 15.72 -3.29
CA ASP A 361 -14.85 16.55 -3.54
C ASP A 361 -14.59 18.07 -3.44
N THR A 362 -13.45 18.46 -2.86
CA THR A 362 -12.95 19.83 -2.77
C THR A 362 -11.42 19.87 -2.85
N SER A 363 -10.86 21.04 -3.12
CA SER A 363 -9.41 21.21 -3.22
C SER A 363 -8.72 21.23 -1.85
N PHE A 364 -7.49 20.72 -1.83
CA PHE A 364 -6.58 20.89 -0.70
C PHE A 364 -6.09 22.34 -0.61
N ARG A 365 -5.83 22.80 0.61
CA ARG A 365 -5.20 24.11 0.87
C ARG A 365 -3.71 24.02 0.54
N ALA A 366 -3.12 25.14 0.10
CA ALA A 366 -1.69 25.21 -0.21
C ALA A 366 -0.78 25.26 1.04
N CYS A 367 -1.36 25.51 2.22
CA CYS A 367 -0.66 25.58 3.49
C CYS A 367 -1.26 24.63 4.52
N PHE A 368 -0.49 24.33 5.56
CA PHE A 368 -0.94 23.53 6.70
C PHE A 368 -2.30 24.04 7.23
N PRO A 369 -3.26 23.15 7.55
CA PRO A 369 -3.17 21.68 7.62
C PRO A 369 -3.41 20.95 6.28
N TYR A 370 -3.40 21.65 5.15
CA TYR A 370 -3.71 21.16 3.80
C TYR A 370 -5.14 20.65 3.58
N LEU A 371 -5.88 20.31 4.64
CA LEU A 371 -7.30 19.97 4.61
C LEU A 371 -8.18 21.21 4.47
N GLN A 372 -9.30 21.06 3.75
CA GLN A 372 -10.30 22.13 3.59
C GLN A 372 -11.14 22.31 4.87
N THR A 373 -11.75 23.49 5.01
CA THR A 373 -12.74 23.74 6.08
C THR A 373 -13.97 22.85 5.92
N PRO A 374 -14.62 22.42 7.03
CA PRO A 374 -15.82 21.60 6.97
C PRO A 374 -16.93 22.22 6.11
N TRP A 375 -17.62 21.39 5.35
CA TRP A 375 -18.86 21.73 4.67
C TRP A 375 -19.88 22.27 5.68
N ARG A 376 -20.54 23.37 5.32
CA ARG A 376 -21.57 23.98 6.18
C ARG A 376 -22.78 23.04 6.27
N GLY A 377 -23.15 22.63 7.48
CA GLY A 377 -24.30 21.74 7.69
C GLY A 377 -25.68 22.40 7.50
N PHE A 378 -25.81 23.72 7.77
CA PHE A 378 -27.07 24.47 7.67
C PHE A 378 -26.84 25.90 7.14
N ARG A 379 -27.77 26.42 6.33
CA ARG A 379 -27.97 27.87 6.08
C ARG A 379 -29.45 28.19 6.37
N GLY A 380 -29.76 28.64 7.58
CA GLY A 380 -31.16 28.84 8.01
C GLY A 380 -31.90 27.51 8.27
N PRO A 381 -33.25 27.47 8.24
CA PRO A 381 -34.05 26.29 8.56
C PRO A 381 -34.03 25.16 7.50
N SER A 382 -33.20 25.26 6.45
CA SER A 382 -33.13 24.24 5.38
C SER A 382 -31.72 23.67 5.19
N TYR A 383 -31.68 22.36 4.93
CA TYR A 383 -30.49 21.56 4.65
C TYR A 383 -30.08 21.71 3.18
N ALA A 384 -28.80 22.02 2.92
CA ALA A 384 -28.26 22.24 1.57
C ALA A 384 -27.37 21.09 1.06
N GLY A 385 -27.46 19.90 1.67
CA GLY A 385 -26.81 18.70 1.14
C GLY A 385 -27.67 18.06 0.06
N LEU A 386 -27.60 18.58 -1.16
CA LEU A 386 -28.15 17.87 -2.31
C LEU A 386 -27.32 16.59 -2.50
N LEU A 387 -27.90 15.46 -2.11
CA LEU A 387 -27.59 14.14 -2.65
C LEU A 387 -27.96 14.21 -4.14
N MET A 388 -26.96 14.46 -4.99
CA MET A 388 -27.03 14.08 -6.41
C MET A 388 -26.22 12.81 -6.59
#